data_AF-A0A7V3AEV3-F1
#
_entry.id   AF-A0A7V3AEV3-F1
#
_cell.length_a   1.000
_cell.length_b   1.000
_cell.length_c   1.000
_cell.angle_alpha   90.00
_cell.angle_beta   90.00
_cell.angle_gamma   90.00
#
_symmetry.space_group_name_H-M   'P 1'
#
loop_
_entity.id
_entity.type
_entity.pdbx_description
1 polymer ?
#
loop_
_entity_poly.entity_id
_entity_poly.type
_entity_poly.pdbx_seq_one_letter_code
_entity_poly.pdbx_strand_id
1 'polypeptide(L)' 'MKTTCEVLRHSFEAPDRPERIVSLSSGLTEALFEMGFGDRVAGVSSYCGRYVAELEAPVVGDYLRLDEDRFAAAAPDLVM' A
#
# COMPACT_ATOMS: atom_id res chain seq x y z
N MET A 1 11.63 0.37 -12.81
CA MET A 1 12.12 1.75 -12.96
C MET A 1 12.85 2.21 -11.71
N LYS A 2 14.06 2.77 -11.86
CA LYS A 2 14.79 3.42 -10.76
C LYS A 2 14.08 4.70 -10.33
N THR A 3 13.66 4.76 -9.07
CA THR A 3 12.99 5.90 -8.45
C THR A 3 13.81 6.44 -7.28
N THR A 4 13.84 7.76 -7.13
CA THR A 4 14.51 8.43 -6.00
C THR A 4 13.49 9.20 -5.17
N CYS A 5 13.42 8.91 -3.87
CA CYS A 5 12.74 9.77 -2.93
C CYS A 5 13.73 10.83 -2.43
N GLU A 6 13.59 12.06 -2.92
CA GLU A 6 14.49 13.17 -2.57
C GLU A 6 14.50 13.47 -1.07
N VAL A 7 13.33 13.39 -0.41
CA VAL A 7 13.19 13.64 1.03
C VAL A 7 13.98 12.62 1.85
N LEU A 8 13.92 11.35 1.47
CA LEU A 8 14.64 10.27 2.15
C LEU A 8 16.07 10.08 1.62
N ARG A 9 16.44 10.78 0.53
CA ARG A 9 17.68 10.59 -0.23
C ARG A 9 17.96 9.12 -0.53
N HIS A 10 16.90 8.40 -0.86
CA HIS A 10 16.93 6.97 -1.07
C HIS A 10 16.49 6.66 -2.49
N SER A 11 17.28 5.85 -3.19
CA SER A 11 16.93 5.31 -4.50
C SER A 11 16.61 3.83 -4.39
N PHE A 12 15.54 3.41 -5.06
CA PHE A 12 15.10 2.02 -5.12
C PHE A 12 14.59 1.69 -6.51
N GLU A 13 14.52 0.40 -6.83
CA GLU A 13 13.87 -0.09 -8.04
C GLU A 13 12.39 -0.32 -7.74
N ALA A 14 11.51 0.41 -8.43
CA ALA A 14 10.07 0.19 -8.37
C ALA A 14 9.63 -0.64 -9.59
N PRO A 15 8.59 -1.49 -9.49
CA PRO A 15 8.00 -2.10 -10.67
C PRO A 15 7.37 -1.02 -11.56
N ASP A 16 7.47 -1.17 -12.87
CA ASP A 16 6.87 -0.22 -13.82
C ASP A 16 5.33 -0.23 -13.74
N ARG A 17 4.77 -1.34 -13.27
CA ARG A 17 3.35 -1.53 -13.03
C ARG A 17 3.15 -2.38 -11.77
N PRO A 18 2.99 -1.75 -10.60
CA PRO A 18 2.67 -2.46 -9.37
C PRO A 18 1.30 -3.15 -9.49
N GLU A 19 1.20 -4.38 -9.02
CA GLU A 19 -0.01 -5.21 -9.02
C GLU A 19 -0.38 -5.73 -7.61
N ARG A 20 0.53 -5.66 -6.64
CA ARG A 20 0.30 -6.06 -5.24
C ARG A 20 0.76 -4.97 -4.28
N ILE A 21 -0.11 -4.01 -4.01
CA ILE A 21 0.21 -2.80 -3.27
C ILE A 21 -0.22 -2.96 -1.81
N VAL A 22 0.70 -2.71 -0.87
CA VAL A 22 0.35 -2.45 0.54
C VAL A 22 0.32 -0.94 0.77
N SER A 23 -0.84 -0.40 1.14
CA SER A 23 -1.01 1.03 1.40
C SER A 23 -1.31 1.30 2.89
N LEU A 24 -0.34 1.81 3.61
CA LEU A 24 -0.42 2.16 5.04
C LEU A 24 -0.87 3.62 5.26
N SER A 25 -1.33 4.30 4.22
CA SER A 25 -1.80 5.69 4.25
C SER A 25 -3.21 5.79 3.69
N SER A 26 -4.17 6.23 4.52
CA SER A 26 -5.58 6.32 4.14
C SER A 26 -5.81 7.17 2.88
N GLY A 27 -5.15 8.32 2.76
CA GLY A 27 -5.30 9.19 1.60
C GLY A 27 -4.73 8.58 0.31
N LEU A 28 -3.68 7.76 0.41
CA LEU A 28 -3.15 7.03 -0.75
C LEU A 28 -4.06 5.86 -1.13
N THR A 29 -4.64 5.17 -0.13
CA THR A 29 -5.63 4.10 -0.39
C THR A 29 -6.86 4.68 -1.10
N GLU A 30 -7.42 5.79 -0.62
CA GLU A 30 -8.54 6.48 -1.27
C GLU A 30 -8.21 6.86 -2.72
N ALA A 31 -7.06 7.48 -2.95
CA ALA A 31 -6.62 7.84 -4.30
C ALA A 31 -6.49 6.62 -5.24
N LEU A 32 -6.00 5.48 -4.75
CA LEU A 32 -5.92 4.26 -5.57
C LEU A 32 -7.30 3.78 -6.02
N PHE A 33 -8.29 3.81 -5.14
CA PHE A 33 -9.66 3.41 -5.49
C PHE A 33 -10.30 4.39 -6.47
N GLU A 34 -10.17 5.70 -6.25
CA GLU A 34 -10.67 6.74 -7.16
C GLU A 34 -10.04 6.65 -8.56
N MET A 35 -8.78 6.22 -8.65
CA MET A 35 -8.08 5.98 -9.92
C MET A 35 -8.41 4.63 -10.57
N GLY A 36 -9.24 3.79 -9.95
CA GLY A 36 -9.60 2.46 -10.48
C GLY A 36 -8.53 1.38 -10.27
N PHE A 37 -7.63 1.56 -9.30
CA PHE A 37 -6.58 0.60 -8.93
C PHE A 37 -6.87 -0.14 -7.62
N GLY A 38 -8.09 -0.07 -7.09
CA GLY A 38 -8.49 -0.73 -5.83
C GLY A 38 -8.20 -2.23 -5.81
N ASP A 39 -8.40 -2.92 -6.94
CA ASP A 39 -8.15 -4.37 -7.08
C ASP A 39 -6.69 -4.79 -6.88
N ARG A 40 -5.76 -3.83 -6.90
CA ARG A 40 -4.33 -4.07 -6.70
C ARG A 40 -3.91 -3.94 -5.23
N VAL A 41 -4.81 -3.51 -4.36
CA VAL A 41 -4.51 -3.32 -2.94
C VAL A 41 -4.53 -4.67 -2.24
N ALA A 42 -3.36 -5.16 -1.85
CA ALA A 42 -3.16 -6.45 -1.19
C ALA A 42 -3.12 -6.35 0.34
N GLY A 43 -3.01 -5.14 0.90
CA GLY A 43 -3.05 -4.90 2.34
C GLY A 43 -3.10 -3.42 2.69
N VAL A 44 -3.65 -3.12 3.86
CA VAL A 44 -3.89 -1.74 4.29
C VAL A 44 -3.57 -1.49 5.77
N SER A 45 -3.50 -0.22 6.15
CA SER A 45 -3.54 0.15 7.57
C SER A 45 -4.94 -0.04 8.17
N SER A 46 -4.99 -0.14 9.50
CA SER A 46 -6.24 -0.17 10.29
C SER A 46 -7.12 1.08 10.12
N TYR A 47 -6.59 2.16 9.53
CA TYR A 47 -7.30 3.43 9.33
C TYR A 47 -7.85 3.64 7.90
N CYS A 48 -7.50 2.78 6.95
CA CYS A 48 -7.84 2.99 5.53
C CYS A 48 -9.33 2.75 5.23
N GLY A 49 -9.99 1.84 5.94
CA GLY A 49 -11.39 1.49 5.71
C GLY A 49 -12.42 2.59 6.01
N ARG A 50 -11.97 3.75 6.50
CA ARG A 50 -12.86 4.88 6.82
C ARG A 50 -13.35 5.64 5.58
N TYR A 51 -12.56 5.62 4.51
CA TYR A 51 -12.78 6.47 3.32
C TYR A 51 -13.05 5.68 2.04
N VAL A 52 -12.94 4.35 2.11
CA VAL A 52 -13.11 3.45 0.97
C VAL A 52 -14.12 2.37 1.36
N ALA A 53 -15.32 2.45 0.80
CA ALA A 53 -16.43 1.56 1.18
C ALA A 53 -16.21 0.12 0.68
N GLU A 54 -15.60 -0.02 -0.50
CA GLU A 54 -15.33 -1.29 -1.18
C GLU A 54 -14.00 -1.93 -0.74
N LEU A 55 -13.41 -1.49 0.38
CA LEU A 55 -12.11 -1.98 0.80
C LEU A 55 -12.19 -3.39 1.38
N GLU A 56 -11.75 -4.38 0.60
CA GLU A 56 -11.69 -5.78 1.02
C GLU A 56 -10.30 -6.24 1.48
N ALA A 57 -9.26 -5.43 1.22
CA ALA A 57 -7.88 -5.78 1.55
C ALA A 57 -7.68 -5.98 3.07
N PRO A 58 -6.89 -6.98 3.51
CA PRO A 58 -6.67 -7.23 4.92
C PRO A 58 -5.88 -6.09 5.58
N VAL A 59 -6.17 -5.84 6.86
CA VAL A 59 -5.32 -4.98 7.68
C VAL A 59 -4.02 -5.72 7.98
N VAL A 60 -2.91 -5.13 7.54
CA VAL A 60 -1.53 -5.66 7.71
C VAL A 60 -0.71 -4.84 8.69
N GLY A 61 -1.22 -3.70 9.17
CA GLY A 61 -0.52 -2.89 10.17
C GLY A 61 -1.16 -1.54 10.44
N ASP A 62 -0.37 -0.65 11.03
CA ASP A 62 -0.65 0.76 11.26
C ASP A 62 0.66 1.57 11.23
N TYR A 63 0.62 2.84 11.67
CA TYR A 63 1.77 3.73 11.66
C TYR A 63 2.88 3.38 12.69
N LEU A 64 2.61 2.48 13.64
CA LEU A 64 3.57 2.03 14.68
C LEU A 64 3.91 0.56 14.59
N ARG A 65 2.98 -0.28 14.12
CA ARG A 65 3.09 -1.74 14.18
C ARG A 65 2.69 -2.38 12.87
N LEU A 66 3.49 -3.36 12.46
CA LEU A 66 3.22 -4.22 11.32
C LEU A 66 2.87 -5.62 11.83
N ASP A 67 1.84 -6.24 11.24
CA ASP A 67 1.61 -7.68 11.36
C ASP A 67 2.50 -8.37 10.32
N GLU A 68 3.66 -8.84 10.76
CA GLU A 68 4.71 -9.38 9.88
C GLU A 68 4.22 -10.59 9.06
N ASP A 69 3.39 -11.45 9.65
CA ASP A 69 2.86 -12.64 8.99
C ASP A 69 1.87 -12.25 7.88
N ARG A 70 0.95 -11.33 8.17
CA ARG A 70 -0.01 -10.84 7.16
C ARG A 70 0.67 -10.03 6.07
N PHE A 71 1.66 -9.22 6.43
CA PHE A 71 2.45 -8.46 5.47
C PHE A 71 3.23 -9.40 4.53
N ALA A 72 3.90 -10.42 5.08
CA ALA A 72 4.59 -11.42 4.28
C ALA A 72 3.64 -12.20 3.36
N ALA A 73 2.45 -12.58 3.85
CA ALA A 73 1.43 -13.24 3.07
C ALA A 73 0.84 -12.34 1.96
N ALA A 74 0.78 -11.03 2.17
CA ALA A 74 0.36 -10.08 1.14
C ALA A 74 1.34 -10.04 -0.05
N ALA A 75 2.62 -10.41 0.16
CA ALA A 75 3.66 -10.46 -0.86
C ALA A 75 3.66 -9.20 -1.77
N PRO A 76 3.84 -8.00 -1.19
CA PRO A 76 3.72 -6.76 -1.94
C PRO A 76 4.88 -6.57 -2.92
N ASP A 77 4.58 -5.97 -4.07
CA ASP A 77 5.58 -5.45 -5.01
C ASP A 77 5.79 -3.94 -4.86
N LEU A 78 4.93 -3.26 -4.08
CA LEU A 78 5.06 -1.87 -3.69
C LEU A 78 4.44 -1.64 -2.30
N VAL A 79 5.09 -0.81 -1.49
CA VAL A 79 4.62 -0.39 -0.16
C VAL A 79 4.60 1.13 -0.07
N MET A 80 3.50 1.72 0.40
CA MET A 80 3.31 3.18 0.48
C MET A 80 2.57 3.63 1.72
#